data_AF-A0A227J1X4-F1
#
_entry.id   AF-A0A227J1X4-F1
#
_cell.length_a   1.000
_cell.length_b   1.000
_cell.length_c   1.000
_cell.angle_alpha   90.00
_cell.angle_beta   90.00
_cell.angle_gamma   90.00
#
_symmetry.space_group_name_H-M   'P 1'
#
loop_
_entity.id
_entity.type
_entity.pdbx_description
1 polymer ?
#
loop_
_entity_poly.entity_id
_entity_poly.type
_entity_poly.pdbx_seq_one_letter_code
_entity_poly.pdbx_strand_id
1 'polypeptide(L)'
;AYKVHNIDFGDGEKLAMTIPWGDVSTAYYTTGIENIDVFIPGSPNMIKNAKRANWVRPLLGITWVQNLIKSRIERTVKGPNEEQRNQLPTYV
;
A
#
# COMPACT_ATOMS: atom_id res chain seq x y z
N ALA A 1 -7.56 -3.64 -3.61
CA ALA A 1 -8.14 -4.85 -2.99
C ALA A 1 -8.69 -5.76 -4.08
N TYR A 2 -8.11 -6.95 -4.25
CA TYR A 2 -8.56 -7.94 -5.22
C TYR A 2 -9.54 -8.94 -4.60
N LYS A 3 -9.18 -9.55 -3.46
CA LYS A 3 -10.07 -10.39 -2.64
C LYS A 3 -10.37 -9.72 -1.31
N VAL A 4 -11.55 -10.03 -0.75
CA VAL A 4 -12.01 -9.52 0.55
C VAL A 4 -12.71 -10.65 1.30
N HIS A 5 -12.30 -10.91 2.54
CA HIS A 5 -12.84 -11.98 3.39
C HIS A 5 -13.03 -11.49 4.83
N ASN A 6 -13.92 -12.12 5.59
CA ASN A 6 -13.91 -12.01 7.04
C ASN A 6 -12.88 -13.02 7.57
N ILE A 7 -11.95 -12.54 8.39
CA ILE A 7 -10.89 -13.36 9.00
C ILE A 7 -10.87 -13.04 10.49
N ASP A 8 -10.84 -14.07 11.32
CA ASP A 8 -10.58 -13.92 12.75
C ASP A 8 -9.08 -13.83 12.99
N PHE A 9 -8.63 -12.72 13.58
CA PHE A 9 -7.23 -12.46 13.92
C PHE A 9 -6.92 -12.76 15.40
N GLY A 10 -7.82 -13.46 16.11
CA GLY A 10 -7.69 -13.80 17.53
C GLY A 10 -8.41 -12.81 18.48
N ASP A 11 -9.01 -11.76 17.92
CA ASP A 11 -9.77 -10.72 18.63
C ASP A 11 -11.04 -10.39 17.82
N GLY A 12 -11.72 -11.45 17.37
CA GLY A 12 -12.95 -11.37 16.60
C GLY A 12 -12.74 -11.22 15.09
N GLU A 13 -13.82 -11.51 14.35
CA GLU A 13 -13.83 -11.41 12.89
C GLU A 13 -13.68 -9.97 12.42
N LYS A 14 -12.71 -9.76 11.52
CA LYS A 14 -12.47 -8.48 10.87
C LYS A 14 -12.55 -8.66 9.36
N LEU A 15 -13.13 -7.67 8.70
CA LEU A 15 -13.10 -7.59 7.25
C LEU A 15 -11.65 -7.34 6.83
N ALA A 16 -11.13 -8.18 5.94
CA ALA A 16 -9.75 -8.15 5.49
C ALA A 16 -9.69 -8.11 3.97
N MET A 17 -8.65 -7.46 3.43
CA MET A 17 -8.43 -7.36 1.99
C MET A 17 -7.02 -7.79 1.60
N THR A 18 -6.86 -8.24 0.36
CA THR A 18 -5.54 -8.53 -0.18
C THR A 18 -4.76 -7.26 -0.48
N ILE A 19 -3.47 -7.29 -0.12
CA ILE A 19 -2.50 -6.26 -0.50
C ILE A 19 -1.26 -6.88 -1.15
N PRO A 20 -0.77 -6.31 -2.26
CA PRO A 20 0.50 -6.73 -2.84
C PRO A 20 1.64 -6.14 -2.02
N TRP A 21 2.52 -6.98 -1.50
CA TRP A 21 3.76 -6.57 -0.87
C TRP A 21 4.97 -6.97 -1.72
N GLY A 22 6.07 -6.24 -1.54
CA GLY A 22 7.33 -6.55 -2.22
C GLY A 22 7.90 -7.92 -1.82
N ASP A 23 7.76 -8.30 -0.55
CA ASP A 23 8.19 -9.60 -0.02
C ASP A 23 7.43 -10.78 -0.66
N VAL A 24 6.12 -10.65 -0.92
CA VAL A 24 5.29 -11.61 -1.65
C VAL A 24 5.81 -11.81 -3.07
N SER A 25 6.21 -10.72 -3.74
CA SER A 25 6.78 -10.80 -5.09
C SER A 25 8.12 -11.55 -5.08
N THR A 26 8.93 -11.42 -4.02
CA THR A 26 10.21 -12.15 -3.90
C THR A 26 10.02 -13.59 -3.42
N ALA A 27 8.99 -13.86 -2.63
CA ALA A 27 8.71 -15.19 -2.09
C ALA A 27 8.48 -16.21 -3.20
N TYR A 28 7.82 -15.82 -4.29
CA TYR A 28 7.70 -16.68 -5.48
C TYR A 28 9.07 -17.13 -6.01
N TYR A 29 9.99 -16.20 -6.24
CA TYR A 29 11.32 -16.50 -6.79
C TYR A 29 12.19 -17.33 -5.86
N THR A 30 12.04 -17.18 -4.55
CA THR A 30 12.86 -17.91 -3.56
C THR A 30 12.27 -19.26 -3.16
N THR A 31 10.95 -19.39 -3.11
CA THR A 31 10.28 -20.58 -2.53
C THR A 31 9.57 -21.46 -3.56
N GLY A 32 9.27 -20.94 -4.76
CA GLY A 32 8.49 -21.65 -5.78
C GLY A 32 7.00 -21.79 -5.47
N ILE A 33 6.50 -21.19 -4.38
CA ILE A 33 5.06 -21.20 -4.06
C ILE A 33 4.34 -20.23 -5.00
N GLU A 34 3.47 -20.78 -5.85
CA GLU A 34 2.84 -20.02 -6.93
C GLU A 34 1.79 -19.01 -6.44
N ASN A 35 1.04 -19.34 -5.39
CA ASN A 35 -0.12 -18.58 -4.94
C ASN A 35 0.05 -18.12 -3.50
N ILE A 36 0.49 -16.87 -3.32
CA ILE A 36 0.63 -16.23 -2.01
C ILE A 36 -0.26 -14.98 -2.00
N ASP A 37 -1.26 -15.00 -1.13
CA ASP A 37 -2.13 -13.85 -0.86
C ASP A 37 -1.91 -13.37 0.58
N VAL A 38 -1.56 -12.09 0.76
CA VAL A 38 -1.45 -11.47 2.09
C VAL A 38 -2.70 -10.65 2.38
N PHE A 39 -3.34 -10.95 3.50
CA PHE A 39 -4.53 -10.25 3.97
C PHE A 39 -4.20 -9.31 5.13
N ILE A 40 -4.73 -8.10 5.07
CA ILE A 40 -4.72 -7.17 6.20
C ILE A 40 -6.13 -6.80 6.62
N PRO A 41 -6.40 -6.64 7.93
CA PRO A 41 -7.68 -6.15 8.40
C PRO A 41 -7.88 -4.70 7.94
N GLY A 42 -9.11 -4.35 7.59
CA GLY A 42 -9.43 -3.02 7.12
C GLY A 42 -10.89 -2.65 7.30
N SER A 43 -11.14 -1.36 7.57
CA SER A 43 -12.51 -0.87 7.66
C SER A 43 -13.23 -1.01 6.31
N PRO A 44 -14.56 -1.20 6.29
CA PRO A 44 -15.32 -1.29 5.04
C PRO A 44 -15.11 -0.09 4.12
N ASN A 45 -14.95 1.11 4.69
CA ASN A 45 -14.68 2.33 3.93
C ASN A 45 -13.28 2.31 3.28
N MET A 46 -12.26 1.86 4.01
CA MET A 46 -10.91 1.71 3.46
C MET A 46 -10.90 0.72 2.29
N ILE A 47 -11.57 -0.42 2.44
CA ILE A 47 -11.65 -1.45 1.39
C ILE A 47 -12.40 -0.92 0.16
N LYS A 48 -13.51 -0.19 0.34
CA LYS A 48 -14.24 0.46 -0.76
C LYS A 48 -13.35 1.47 -1.49
N ASN A 49 -12.62 2.32 -0.76
CA ASN A 49 -11.71 3.29 -1.35
C ASN A 49 -10.55 2.61 -2.10
N ALA A 50 -9.98 1.54 -1.54
CA ALA A 50 -8.94 0.76 -2.20
C ALA A 50 -9.44 0.09 -3.49
N LYS A 51 -10.70 -0.35 -3.54
CA LYS A 51 -11.32 -0.85 -4.79
C LYS A 51 -11.51 0.26 -5.82
N ARG A 52 -11.97 1.45 -5.40
CA ARG A 52 -12.11 2.62 -6.29
C ARG A 52 -10.76 3.10 -6.83
N ALA A 53 -9.71 3.06 -6.02
CA ALA A 53 -8.36 3.42 -6.44
C ALA A 53 -7.87 2.57 -7.62
N ASN A 54 -8.30 1.30 -7.72
CA ASN A 54 -7.97 0.45 -8.89
C ASN A 54 -8.50 1.01 -10.21
N TRP A 55 -9.60 1.76 -10.19
CA TRP A 55 -10.18 2.39 -11.39
C TRP A 55 -9.41 3.66 -11.81
N VAL A 56 -8.81 4.34 -10.83
CA VAL A 56 -7.97 5.53 -11.06
C VAL A 56 -6.53 5.13 -11.41
N ARG A 57 -6.11 3.90 -11.07
CA ARG A 57 -4.76 3.38 -11.29
C ARG A 57 -4.23 3.55 -12.72
N PRO A 58 -5.01 3.33 -13.80
CA PRO A 58 -4.52 3.55 -15.16
C PRO A 58 -4.14 5.02 -15.43
N LEU A 59 -4.87 5.98 -14.86
CA LEU A 59 -4.57 7.41 -15.00
C LEU A 59 -3.21 7.76 -14.37
N LEU A 60 -2.88 7.12 -13.25
CA LEU A 60 -1.57 7.27 -12.59
C LEU A 60 -0.42 6.66 -13.39
N GLY A 61 -0.71 5.83 -14.40
CA GLY A 61 0.29 5.31 -15.34
C GLY A 61 0.69 6.29 -16.45
N ILE A 62 -0.07 7.36 -16.65
CA ILE A 62 0.19 8.35 -17.71
C ILE A 62 1.37 9.24 -17.30
N THR A 63 2.42 9.28 -18.13
CA THR A 63 3.66 10.03 -17.84
C THR A 63 3.40 11.51 -17.50
N TRP A 64 2.47 12.15 -18.22
CA TRP A 64 2.07 13.53 -17.94
C TRP A 64 1.44 13.70 -16.55
N VAL A 65 0.55 12.78 -16.15
CA VAL A 65 -0.08 12.80 -14.81
C VAL A 65 0.97 12.60 -13.72
N GLN A 66 1.91 11.67 -13.92
CA GLN A 66 3.02 11.45 -12.99
C GLN A 66 3.89 12.70 -12.85
N ASN A 67 4.20 13.37 -13.96
CA ASN A 67 5.00 14.60 -13.94
C ASN A 67 4.28 15.73 -13.20
N LEU A 68 2.97 15.89 -13.43
CA LEU A 68 2.15 16.87 -12.70
C LEU A 68 2.17 16.60 -11.18
N ILE A 69 1.99 15.34 -10.79
CA ILE A 69 2.01 14.93 -9.37
C ILE A 69 3.39 15.20 -8.76
N LYS A 70 4.47 14.81 -9.45
CA LYS A 70 5.86 15.05 -8.99
C LYS A 70 6.16 16.53 -8.84
N SER A 71 5.83 17.36 -9.83
CA SER A 71 6.05 18.82 -9.74
C SER A 71 5.22 19.46 -8.61
N ARG A 72 4.03 18.93 -8.32
CA ARG A 72 3.24 19.38 -7.16
C ARG A 72 3.91 18.98 -5.85
N ILE A 73 4.41 17.76 -5.74
CA ILE A 73 5.14 17.27 -4.57
C ILE A 73 6.38 18.13 -4.32
N GLU A 74 7.20 18.37 -5.34
CA GLU A 74 8.41 19.21 -5.23
C GLU A 74 8.10 20.62 -4.69
N ARG A 75 6.93 21.18 -5.03
CA ARG A 75 6.51 22.51 -4.58
C ARG A 75 5.89 22.54 -3.19
N THR A 76 5.29 21.43 -2.75
CA THR A 76 4.42 21.42 -1.54
C THR A 76 5.01 20.61 -0.40
N VAL A 77 5.77 19.57 -0.69
CA VAL A 77 6.41 18.71 0.30
C VAL A 77 7.77 19.29 0.63
N LYS A 78 7.87 19.89 1.82
CA LYS A 78 9.17 20.18 2.42
C LYS A 78 9.63 18.92 3.14
N GLY A 79 10.83 18.44 2.82
CA GLY A 79 11.44 17.34 3.54
C GLY A 79 11.61 17.65 5.03
N PRO A 80 11.76 16.63 5.89
CA PRO A 80 11.94 16.86 7.32
C PRO A 80 13.18 17.70 7.58
N ASN A 81 13.05 18.70 8.46
CA ASN A 81 14.17 19.53 8.87
C ASN A 81 15.15 18.74 9.76
N GLU A 82 16.28 19.35 10.11
CA GLU A 82 17.34 18.69 10.89
C GLU A 82 16.86 18.22 12.28
N GLU A 83 16.03 19.02 12.95
CA GLU A 83 15.42 18.66 14.24
C GLU A 83 14.50 17.44 14.11
N GLN A 84 13.65 17.41 13.07
CA GLN A 84 12.76 16.27 12.79
C GLN A 84 13.54 15.00 12.44
N ARG A 85 14.66 15.12 11.71
CA ARG A 85 15.51 13.97 11.39
C ARG A 85 16.16 13.38 12.65
N ASN A 86 16.60 14.21 13.59
CA ASN A 86 17.18 13.75 14.84
C ASN A 86 16.18 13.04 15.76
N GLN A 87 14.88 13.35 15.64
CA GLN A 87 13.80 12.73 16.41
C GLN A 87 13.22 11.45 15.77
N LEU A 88 13.56 11.15 14.52
CA LEU A 88 13.07 9.98 13.79
C LEU A 88 14.21 9.00 13.42
N PRO A 89 15.02 8.52 14.40
CA PRO A 89 16.05 7.54 14.11
C PRO A 89 15.39 6.23 13.64
N THR A 90 15.81 5.77 12.45
CA THR A 90 15.49 4.42 11.98
C THR A 90 16.69 3.54 12.30
N TYR A 91 16.51 2.61 13.24
CA TYR A 91 17.51 1.60 13.57
C TYR A 91 17.33 0.43 12.60
N VAL A 92 18.43 -0.04 12.02
CA VAL A 92 18.48 -1.27 11.20
C VAL A 92 18.90 -2.43 12.08
#